data_AF-A0A1C3RKG0-F1
#
_entry.id   AF-A0A1C3RKG0-F1
#
_cell.length_a   1.000
_cell.length_b   1.000
_cell.length_c   1.000
_cell.angle_alpha   90.00
_cell.angle_beta   90.00
_cell.angle_gamma   90.00
#
_symmetry.space_group_name_H-M   'P 1'
#
loop_
_entity.id
_entity.type
_entity.pdbx_description
1 polymer ?
#
loop_
_entity_poly.entity_id
_entity_poly.type
_entity_poly.pdbx_seq_one_letter_code
_entity_poly.pdbx_strand_id
1 'polypeptide(L)'
;MHLRRRGGVYHWRRKLPHSVASKLGKWELVRSLNTSDRQVANTRAARLVIASEKVYNLAMTDKKITSEQINGIACKWLKEALEQDEEVRLHLPVSQAAYAECEPDDDPVDVDVEQIKLYQSETKEALSRNDIRYSKSLVKEVLASEDFQVDDKSDEDKILSRVMLRAVSEFYRIIKARRLGDYTVGNIDPLFAEVLGYGSSGRNSDSGQSQIKLSELSGKFIEAQIRDGKWQPISKRNNVPKLNKFIEMVGDIPADNVTRNMIRDYRDALDDMGLKSSTIGQRFKVVAAMYNWAKREGYTSIDNPLKGLAPRDDCF
;
A
#
# COMPACT_ATOMS: atom_id res chain seq x y z
N MET A 1 8.86 50.41 -12.24
CA MET A 1 9.53 51.42 -11.38
C MET A 1 8.48 51.99 -10.41
N HIS A 2 8.72 51.92 -9.10
CA HIS A 2 7.71 52.09 -8.02
C HIS A 2 7.89 53.37 -7.18
N LEU A 3 8.46 54.43 -7.76
CA LEU A 3 8.84 55.66 -7.06
C LEU A 3 7.87 56.81 -7.35
N ARG A 4 7.43 57.51 -6.30
CA ARG A 4 6.67 58.76 -6.41
C ARG A 4 7.25 59.83 -5.49
N ARG A 5 7.34 61.06 -5.95
CA ARG A 5 7.77 62.20 -5.13
C ARG A 5 6.53 62.89 -4.54
N ARG A 6 6.52 63.15 -3.23
CA ARG A 6 5.46 63.88 -2.54
C ARG A 6 6.08 64.75 -1.44
N GLY A 7 5.75 66.04 -1.42
CA GLY A 7 6.28 66.97 -0.40
C GLY A 7 7.81 67.03 -0.35
N GLY A 8 8.49 66.96 -1.50
CA GLY A 8 9.96 66.99 -1.59
C GLY A 8 10.66 65.66 -1.35
N VAL A 9 9.99 64.65 -0.79
CA VAL A 9 10.55 63.33 -0.43
C VAL A 9 10.07 62.24 -1.38
N TYR A 10 10.93 61.27 -1.69
CA TYR A 10 10.55 60.08 -2.46
C TYR A 10 9.86 59.03 -1.57
N HIS A 11 8.79 58.44 -2.12
CA HIS A 11 8.07 57.31 -1.56
C HIS A 11 8.16 56.12 -2.52
N TRP A 12 8.28 54.92 -1.95
CA TRP A 12 8.12 53.67 -2.66
C TRP A 12 6.68 53.19 -2.51
N ARG A 13 6.04 52.82 -3.63
CA ARG A 13 4.67 52.33 -3.69
C ARG A 13 4.57 51.10 -4.59
N ARG A 14 4.15 49.98 -4.02
CA ARG A 14 3.94 48.72 -4.74
C ARG A 14 2.53 48.21 -4.48
N LYS A 15 1.80 47.92 -5.56
CA LYS A 15 0.50 47.26 -5.47
C LYS A 15 0.71 45.78 -5.13
N LEU A 16 -0.08 45.26 -4.20
CA LEU A 16 -0.09 43.84 -3.87
C LEU A 16 -1.07 43.10 -4.79
N PRO A 17 -0.76 41.87 -5.25
CA PRO A 17 -1.73 41.01 -5.93
C PRO A 17 -2.96 40.76 -5.05
N HIS A 18 -4.12 40.52 -5.68
CA HIS A 18 -5.40 40.38 -4.99
C HIS A 18 -5.36 39.35 -3.85
N SER A 19 -4.75 38.18 -4.08
CA SER A 19 -4.62 37.10 -3.10
C SER A 19 -3.84 37.50 -1.83
N VAL A 20 -2.78 38.29 -1.96
CA VAL A 20 -2.00 38.77 -0.81
C VAL A 20 -2.69 39.94 -0.12
N ALA A 21 -3.33 40.82 -0.91
CA ALA A 21 -4.06 41.96 -0.40
C ALA A 21 -5.25 41.55 0.48
N SER A 22 -5.99 40.50 0.07
CA SER A 22 -7.11 39.94 0.83
C SER A 22 -6.67 39.38 2.18
N LYS A 23 -5.49 38.74 2.27
CA LYS A 23 -4.95 38.20 3.53
C LYS A 23 -4.39 39.27 4.47
N LEU A 24 -3.67 40.26 3.94
CA LEU A 24 -3.00 41.30 4.74
C LEU A 24 -3.90 42.50 5.06
N GLY A 25 -5.13 42.53 4.52
CA GLY A 25 -6.06 43.66 4.67
C GLY A 25 -5.55 44.96 4.06
N LYS A 26 -4.52 44.90 3.20
CA LYS A 26 -3.86 46.06 2.59
C LYS A 26 -3.60 45.80 1.12
N TRP A 27 -4.06 46.70 0.26
CA TRP A 27 -3.97 46.57 -1.19
C TRP A 27 -2.63 47.03 -1.77
N GLU A 28 -1.88 47.82 -1.01
CA GLU A 28 -0.62 48.42 -1.45
C GLU A 28 0.34 48.61 -0.28
N LEU A 29 1.63 48.45 -0.55
CA LEU A 29 2.70 48.81 0.36
C LEU A 29 3.22 50.19 -0.01
N VAL A 30 3.13 51.13 0.92
CA VAL A 30 3.63 52.50 0.77
C VAL A 30 4.64 52.77 1.87
N ARG A 31 5.85 53.22 1.50
CA ARG A 31 6.89 53.59 2.47
C ARG A 31 7.63 54.84 2.02
N SER A 32 7.80 55.81 2.91
CA SER A 32 8.69 56.96 2.68
C SER A 32 10.13 56.47 2.61
N LEU A 33 10.88 56.95 1.62
CA LEU A 33 12.32 56.67 1.50
C LEU A 33 13.17 57.71 2.22
N ASN A 34 12.53 58.73 2.83
CA ASN A 34 13.16 59.79 3.62
C ASN A 34 14.40 60.41 2.94
N THR A 35 14.28 60.73 1.66
CA THR A 35 15.30 61.44 0.88
C THR A 35 14.65 62.16 -0.30
N SER A 36 15.21 63.30 -0.68
CA SER A 36 14.89 64.07 -1.89
C SER A 36 15.83 63.74 -3.05
N ASP A 37 16.89 62.97 -2.80
CA ASP A 37 17.86 62.51 -3.80
C ASP A 37 17.34 61.26 -4.54
N ARG A 38 17.32 61.31 -5.87
CA ARG A 38 16.79 60.25 -6.74
C ARG A 38 17.67 59.00 -6.76
N GLN A 39 18.99 59.12 -6.71
CA GLN A 39 19.90 57.97 -6.70
C GLN A 39 19.80 57.24 -5.36
N VAL A 40 19.82 57.96 -4.24
CA VAL A 40 19.63 57.38 -2.90
C VAL A 40 18.25 56.73 -2.79
N ALA A 41 17.21 57.36 -3.35
CA ALA A 41 15.86 56.79 -3.40
C ALA A 41 15.81 55.48 -4.21
N ASN A 42 16.46 55.39 -5.37
CA ASN A 42 16.52 54.16 -6.16
C ASN A 42 17.15 53.00 -5.38
N THR A 43 18.29 53.24 -4.71
CA THR A 43 18.96 52.21 -3.90
C THR A 43 18.11 51.73 -2.74
N ARG A 44 17.44 52.65 -2.02
CA ARG A 44 16.53 52.31 -0.92
C ARG A 44 15.28 51.56 -1.43
N ALA A 45 14.73 51.99 -2.56
CA ALA A 45 13.60 51.33 -3.21
C ALA A 45 13.94 49.90 -3.63
N ALA A 46 15.14 49.65 -4.18
CA ALA A 46 15.58 48.31 -4.56
C ALA A 46 15.61 47.34 -3.37
N ARG A 47 16.10 47.80 -2.20
CA ARG A 47 16.06 47.01 -0.95
C ARG A 47 14.63 46.69 -0.52
N LEU A 48 13.71 47.65 -0.64
CA LEU A 48 12.29 47.43 -0.33
C LEU A 48 11.60 46.51 -1.33
N VAL A 49 12.01 46.52 -2.60
CA VAL A 49 11.53 45.54 -3.59
C VAL A 49 11.92 44.14 -3.13
N ILE A 50 13.19 43.88 -2.83
CA ILE A 50 13.65 42.56 -2.36
C ILE A 50 12.96 42.14 -1.05
N ALA A 51 12.84 43.05 -0.08
CA ALA A 51 12.12 42.76 1.17
C ALA A 51 10.63 42.46 0.92
N SER A 52 9.99 43.17 0.00
CA SER A 52 8.60 42.93 -0.37
C SER A 52 8.40 41.63 -1.15
N GLU A 53 9.38 41.19 -1.96
CA GLU A 53 9.37 39.86 -2.57
C GLU A 53 9.44 38.78 -1.50
N LYS A 54 10.24 38.96 -0.45
CA LYS A 54 10.29 38.01 0.68
C LYS A 54 8.96 37.94 1.43
N VAL A 55 8.34 39.09 1.73
CA VAL A 55 7.01 39.14 2.36
C VAL A 55 5.94 38.54 1.45
N TYR A 56 6.01 38.80 0.15
CA TYR A 56 5.14 38.19 -0.86
C TYR A 56 5.30 36.67 -0.89
N ASN A 57 6.53 36.17 -0.98
CA ASN A 57 6.83 34.75 -0.96
C ASN A 57 6.40 34.08 0.36
N LEU A 58 6.53 34.76 1.50
CA LEU A 58 6.05 34.32 2.81
C LEU A 58 4.51 34.31 2.92
N ALA A 59 3.82 35.29 2.32
CA ALA A 59 2.36 35.37 2.31
C ALA A 59 1.71 34.48 1.23
N MET A 60 2.47 34.15 0.18
CA MET A 60 2.14 33.19 -0.87
C MET A 60 2.63 31.78 -0.55
N THR A 61 3.42 31.60 0.51
CA THR A 61 3.54 30.29 1.17
C THR A 61 2.29 30.02 2.01
N ASP A 62 1.12 30.07 1.37
CA ASP A 62 0.21 28.94 1.55
C ASP A 62 1.00 27.74 1.04
N LYS A 63 1.63 26.99 1.95
CA LYS A 63 2.05 25.64 1.61
C LYS A 63 0.77 24.85 1.37
N LYS A 64 0.23 24.90 0.15
CA LYS A 64 -0.60 23.80 -0.35
C LYS A 64 0.24 22.55 -0.13
N ILE A 65 -0.27 21.66 0.73
CA ILE A 65 0.41 20.40 1.01
C ILE A 65 0.64 19.70 -0.34
N THR A 66 1.90 19.42 -0.65
CA THR A 66 2.23 18.77 -1.92
C THR A 66 1.83 17.30 -1.87
N SER A 67 1.66 16.66 -3.02
CA SER A 67 1.41 15.21 -3.07
C SER A 67 2.51 14.41 -2.38
N GLU A 68 3.76 14.87 -2.44
CA GLU A 68 4.89 14.26 -1.72
C GLU A 68 4.71 14.37 -0.19
N GLN A 69 4.25 15.52 0.31
CA GLN A 69 3.96 15.70 1.72
C GLN A 69 2.76 14.85 2.17
N ILE A 70 1.67 14.79 1.37
CA ILE A 70 0.52 13.91 1.64
C ILE A 70 0.98 12.44 1.74
N ASN A 71 1.77 12.00 0.77
CA ASN A 71 2.31 10.65 0.73
C ASN A 71 3.22 10.37 1.93
N GLY A 72 4.10 11.31 2.26
CA GLY A 72 5.00 11.23 3.41
C GLY A 72 4.25 11.10 4.73
N ILE A 73 3.18 11.88 4.93
CA ILE A 73 2.31 11.78 6.12
C ILE A 73 1.73 10.38 6.25
N ALA A 74 1.13 9.86 5.19
CA ALA A 74 0.49 8.54 5.25
C ALA A 74 1.48 7.39 5.45
N CYS A 75 2.67 7.48 4.85
CA CYS A 75 3.73 6.49 5.04
C CYS A 75 4.28 6.53 6.47
N LYS A 76 4.51 7.73 7.01
CA LYS A 76 4.93 7.91 8.40
C LYS A 76 3.89 7.32 9.36
N TRP A 77 2.62 7.66 9.18
CA TRP A 77 1.53 7.12 10.00
C TRP A 77 1.48 5.59 9.92
N LEU A 78 1.55 4.99 8.73
CA LEU A 78 1.52 3.53 8.57
C LEU A 78 2.69 2.86 9.31
N LYS A 79 3.88 3.45 9.23
CA LYS A 79 5.07 2.95 9.94
C LYS A 79 4.86 2.98 11.45
N GLU A 80 4.46 4.13 11.98
CA GLU A 80 4.24 4.33 13.42
C GLU A 80 3.12 3.43 13.95
N ALA A 81 2.03 3.26 13.19
CA ALA A 81 0.95 2.34 13.54
C ALA A 81 1.43 0.88 13.59
N LEU A 82 2.26 0.44 12.64
CA LEU A 82 2.82 -0.92 12.64
C LEU A 82 3.86 -1.13 13.75
N GLU A 83 4.57 -0.09 14.18
CA GLU A 83 5.49 -0.13 15.32
C GLU A 83 4.71 -0.22 16.64
N GLN A 84 3.65 0.58 16.79
CA GLN A 84 2.74 0.51 17.95
C GLN A 84 2.06 -0.87 18.05
N ASP A 85 1.65 -1.44 16.92
CA ASP A 85 1.08 -2.79 16.86
C ASP A 85 2.05 -3.86 17.38
N GLU A 86 3.32 -3.75 17.00
CA GLU A 86 4.36 -4.68 17.45
C GLU A 86 4.63 -4.53 18.95
N GLU A 87 4.62 -3.30 19.46
CA GLU A 87 4.76 -3.03 20.90
C GLU A 87 3.61 -3.66 21.69
N VAL A 88 2.36 -3.56 21.21
CA VAL A 88 1.21 -4.24 21.85
C VAL A 88 1.42 -5.75 21.88
N ARG A 89 1.88 -6.34 20.78
CA ARG A 89 2.14 -7.80 20.69
C ARG A 89 3.25 -8.26 21.63
N LEU A 90 4.29 -7.45 21.80
CA LEU A 90 5.41 -7.77 22.68
C LEU A 90 4.95 -8.00 24.13
N HIS A 91 3.91 -7.28 24.56
CA HIS A 91 3.34 -7.36 25.90
C HIS A 91 2.05 -8.17 25.99
N LEU A 92 1.60 -8.79 24.89
CA LEU A 92 0.33 -9.51 24.83
C LEU A 92 0.45 -10.91 25.46
N PRO A 93 -0.35 -11.23 26.50
CA PRO A 93 -0.41 -12.58 27.04
C PRO A 93 -0.95 -13.60 26.03
N VAL A 94 -0.50 -14.85 26.13
CA VAL A 94 -0.89 -15.95 25.21
C VAL A 94 -2.42 -16.16 25.16
N SER A 95 -3.10 -15.93 26.29
CA SER A 95 -4.54 -16.15 26.42
C SER A 95 -5.40 -14.91 26.14
N GLN A 96 -4.84 -13.86 25.51
CA GLN A 96 -5.56 -12.61 25.27
C GLN A 96 -5.54 -12.22 23.79
N ALA A 97 -6.68 -11.66 23.36
CA ALA A 97 -6.84 -10.98 22.10
C ALA A 97 -6.28 -9.54 22.20
N ALA A 98 -5.73 -9.02 21.11
CA ALA A 98 -5.12 -7.69 21.05
C ALA A 98 -6.09 -6.59 20.60
N TYR A 99 -7.11 -6.95 19.82
CA TYR A 99 -8.00 -5.99 19.14
C TYR A 99 -9.48 -6.13 19.51
N ALA A 100 -9.84 -7.17 20.26
CA ALA A 100 -11.19 -7.46 20.67
C ALA A 100 -11.24 -8.09 22.07
N GLU A 101 -12.42 -8.07 22.68
CA GLU A 101 -12.69 -8.83 23.90
C GLU A 101 -12.77 -10.33 23.55
N CYS A 102 -12.16 -11.17 24.37
CA CYS A 102 -12.09 -12.62 24.19
C CYS A 102 -12.73 -13.30 25.40
N GLU A 103 -13.73 -14.13 25.16
CA GLU A 103 -14.28 -14.97 26.22
C GLU A 103 -13.30 -16.10 26.59
N PRO A 104 -13.40 -16.70 27.78
CA PRO A 104 -12.43 -17.70 28.26
C PRO A 104 -12.28 -18.95 27.37
N ASP A 105 -13.31 -19.30 26.61
CA ASP A 105 -13.34 -20.49 25.75
C ASP A 105 -12.98 -20.20 24.28
N ASP A 106 -12.80 -18.92 23.91
CA ASP A 106 -12.49 -18.52 22.54
C ASP A 106 -10.98 -18.65 22.23
N ASP A 107 -10.65 -18.88 20.95
CA ASP A 107 -9.28 -18.71 20.47
C ASP A 107 -8.99 -17.21 20.25
N PRO A 108 -8.05 -16.59 21.01
CA PRO A 108 -7.80 -15.16 20.95
C PRO A 108 -7.23 -14.70 19.60
N VAL A 109 -6.58 -15.58 18.84
CA VAL A 109 -6.09 -15.29 17.49
C VAL A 109 -7.26 -15.23 16.52
N ASP A 110 -8.20 -16.17 16.60
CA ASP A 110 -9.38 -16.20 15.72
C ASP A 110 -10.29 -14.99 15.97
N VAL A 111 -10.53 -14.64 17.24
CA VAL A 111 -11.29 -13.44 17.63
C VAL A 111 -10.69 -12.17 17.02
N ASP A 112 -9.38 -11.98 17.17
CA ASP A 112 -8.66 -10.86 16.56
C ASP A 112 -8.75 -10.86 15.04
N VAL A 113 -8.60 -12.03 14.41
CA VAL A 113 -8.63 -12.16 12.95
C VAL A 113 -10.01 -11.81 12.40
N GLU A 114 -11.09 -12.18 13.07
CA GLU A 114 -12.45 -11.78 12.69
C GLU A 114 -12.68 -10.28 12.88
N GLN A 115 -12.22 -9.72 14.00
CA GLN A 115 -12.31 -8.27 14.24
C GLN A 115 -11.53 -7.46 13.20
N ILE A 116 -10.31 -7.89 12.85
CA ILE A 116 -9.51 -7.25 11.81
C ILE A 116 -10.15 -7.43 10.43
N LYS A 117 -10.76 -8.59 10.13
CA LYS A 117 -11.49 -8.81 8.86
C LYS A 117 -12.65 -7.84 8.70
N LEU A 118 -13.39 -7.57 9.78
CA LEU A 118 -14.48 -6.59 9.78
C LEU A 118 -13.96 -5.21 9.40
N TYR A 119 -12.97 -4.69 10.14
CA TYR A 119 -12.40 -3.36 9.88
C TYR A 119 -11.72 -3.26 8.50
N GLN A 120 -11.04 -4.32 8.06
CA GLN A 120 -10.47 -4.39 6.71
C GLN A 120 -11.56 -4.31 5.63
N SER A 121 -12.69 -4.96 5.84
CA SER A 121 -13.81 -4.98 4.88
C SER A 121 -14.49 -3.61 4.82
N GLU A 122 -14.77 -2.98 5.96
CA GLU A 122 -15.31 -1.62 6.03
C GLU A 122 -14.40 -0.60 5.34
N THR A 123 -13.09 -0.68 5.59
CA THR A 123 -12.11 0.23 4.96
C THR A 123 -12.08 0.04 3.44
N LYS A 124 -12.13 -1.21 2.96
CA LYS A 124 -12.17 -1.51 1.51
C LYS A 124 -13.47 -1.05 0.87
N GLU A 125 -14.61 -1.22 1.56
CA GLU A 125 -15.90 -0.71 1.11
C GLU A 125 -15.88 0.82 0.99
N ALA A 126 -15.35 1.52 2.00
CA ALA A 126 -15.17 2.97 1.98
C ALA A 126 -14.30 3.42 0.80
N LEU A 127 -13.17 2.74 0.53
CA LEU A 127 -12.33 3.00 -0.65
C LEU A 127 -13.08 2.82 -1.97
N SER A 128 -13.85 1.73 -2.07
CA SER A 128 -14.62 1.38 -3.27
C SER A 128 -15.73 2.39 -3.58
N ARG A 129 -16.38 2.92 -2.54
CA ARG A 129 -17.44 3.94 -2.64
C ARG A 129 -16.90 5.37 -2.62
N ASN A 130 -15.59 5.54 -2.48
CA ASN A 130 -14.94 6.83 -2.23
C ASN A 130 -15.54 7.57 -1.01
N ASP A 131 -15.94 6.81 0.01
CA ASP A 131 -16.48 7.34 1.26
C ASP A 131 -15.36 7.80 2.18
N ILE A 132 -14.81 8.98 1.89
CA ILE A 132 -13.70 9.57 2.63
C ILE A 132 -14.07 9.97 4.08
N ARG A 133 -15.36 9.93 4.45
CA ARG A 133 -15.82 10.29 5.80
C ARG A 133 -15.22 9.36 6.86
N TYR A 134 -14.98 8.10 6.52
CA TYR A 134 -14.43 7.08 7.42
C TYR A 134 -13.01 7.41 7.91
N SER A 135 -12.21 8.14 7.12
CA SER A 135 -10.85 8.55 7.52
C SER A 135 -10.77 9.96 8.12
N LYS A 136 -11.88 10.72 8.18
CA LYS A 136 -11.81 12.15 8.52
C LYS A 136 -11.31 12.42 9.93
N SER A 137 -11.70 11.60 10.90
CA SER A 137 -11.21 11.72 12.27
C SER A 137 -9.70 11.49 12.33
N LEU A 138 -9.21 10.45 11.64
CA LEU A 138 -7.79 10.13 11.57
C LEU A 138 -6.96 11.22 10.87
N VAL A 139 -7.48 11.78 9.77
CA VAL A 139 -6.82 12.89 9.07
C VAL A 139 -6.63 14.09 9.98
N LYS A 140 -7.64 14.42 10.79
CA LYS A 140 -7.54 15.54 11.75
C LYS A 140 -6.49 15.28 12.82
N GLU A 141 -6.42 14.06 13.35
CA GLU A 141 -5.43 13.64 14.34
C GLU A 141 -4.01 13.76 13.77
N VAL A 142 -3.77 13.20 12.58
CA VAL A 142 -2.46 13.20 11.92
C VAL A 142 -2.04 14.60 11.47
N LEU A 143 -2.96 15.46 11.02
CA LEU A 143 -2.63 16.85 10.71
C LEU A 143 -2.28 17.64 11.98
N ALA A 144 -2.94 17.37 13.10
CA ALA A 144 -2.66 18.00 14.38
C ALA A 144 -1.27 17.63 14.94
N SER A 145 -0.76 16.43 14.64
CA SER A 145 0.58 16.01 15.08
C SER A 145 1.73 16.59 14.23
N GLU A 146 1.46 17.11 13.03
CA GLU A 146 2.47 17.51 12.04
C GLU A 146 2.52 19.02 11.73
N ASP A 147 1.83 19.87 12.53
CA ASP A 147 1.73 21.33 12.32
C ASP A 147 1.23 21.76 10.93
N PHE A 148 0.51 20.87 10.21
CA PHE A 148 -0.10 21.19 8.92
C PHE A 148 -1.54 21.68 9.10
N GLN A 149 -1.90 22.71 8.34
CA GLN A 149 -3.28 23.19 8.22
C GLN A 149 -3.76 22.96 6.80
N VAL A 150 -4.80 22.13 6.65
CA VAL A 150 -5.45 21.85 5.36
C VAL A 150 -6.93 22.21 5.51
N ASP A 151 -7.48 22.93 4.53
CA ASP A 151 -8.90 23.23 4.49
C ASP A 151 -9.71 21.95 4.23
N ASP A 152 -10.68 21.65 5.11
CA ASP A 152 -11.48 20.40 5.14
C ASP A 152 -12.34 20.18 3.87
N LYS A 153 -12.42 21.19 3.00
CA LYS A 153 -13.13 21.14 1.71
C LYS A 153 -12.22 21.20 0.49
N SER A 154 -10.92 21.32 0.71
CA SER A 154 -9.92 21.36 -0.36
C SER A 154 -9.79 20.00 -1.06
N ASP A 155 -9.25 20.01 -2.28
CA ASP A 155 -8.95 18.75 -2.97
C ASP A 155 -7.77 18.02 -2.31
N GLU A 156 -6.85 18.77 -1.72
CA GLU A 156 -5.73 18.24 -0.94
C GLU A 156 -6.22 17.41 0.27
N ASP A 157 -7.22 17.88 1.00
CA ASP A 157 -7.86 17.13 2.08
C ASP A 157 -8.53 15.84 1.59
N LYS A 158 -9.22 15.88 0.44
CA LYS A 158 -9.84 14.68 -0.15
C LYS A 158 -8.78 13.66 -0.57
N ILE A 159 -7.69 14.12 -1.17
CA ILE A 159 -6.56 13.28 -1.58
C ILE A 159 -5.92 12.66 -0.33
N LEU A 160 -5.62 13.46 0.69
CA LEU A 160 -5.08 12.98 1.96
C LEU A 160 -6.01 11.96 2.60
N SER A 161 -7.30 12.24 2.72
CA SER A 161 -8.30 11.31 3.25
C SER A 161 -8.30 9.97 2.50
N ARG A 162 -8.31 10.01 1.17
CA ARG A 162 -8.27 8.79 0.36
C ARG A 162 -6.95 8.03 0.50
N VAL A 163 -5.82 8.73 0.61
CA VAL A 163 -4.51 8.12 0.85
C VAL A 163 -4.44 7.50 2.26
N MET A 164 -5.00 8.15 3.27
CA MET A 164 -5.09 7.59 4.63
C MET A 164 -5.95 6.32 4.66
N LEU A 165 -7.07 6.26 3.94
CA LEU A 165 -7.84 5.00 3.80
C LEU A 165 -7.03 3.86 3.18
N ARG A 166 -6.16 4.16 2.20
CA ARG A 166 -5.25 3.15 1.63
C ARG A 166 -4.24 2.67 2.67
N ALA A 167 -3.69 3.58 3.47
CA ALA A 167 -2.77 3.26 4.55
C ALA A 167 -3.44 2.35 5.61
N VAL A 168 -4.65 2.69 6.05
CA VAL A 168 -5.44 1.89 7.00
C VAL A 168 -5.75 0.50 6.45
N SER A 169 -6.11 0.40 5.16
CA SER A 169 -6.33 -0.90 4.51
C SER A 169 -5.07 -1.76 4.48
N GLU A 170 -3.90 -1.17 4.23
CA GLU A 170 -2.62 -1.88 4.28
C GLU A 170 -2.25 -2.30 5.70
N PHE A 171 -2.45 -1.42 6.68
CA PHE A 171 -2.27 -1.72 8.11
C PHE A 171 -3.05 -2.97 8.51
N TYR A 172 -4.37 -3.01 8.29
CA TYR A 172 -5.19 -4.18 8.64
C TYR A 172 -4.78 -5.44 7.89
N ARG A 173 -4.30 -5.32 6.65
CA ARG A 173 -3.78 -6.47 5.89
C ARG A 173 -2.53 -7.06 6.53
N ILE A 174 -1.60 -6.21 6.95
CA ILE A 174 -0.32 -6.61 7.53
C ILE A 174 -0.51 -7.17 8.95
N ILE A 175 -1.24 -6.47 9.82
CA ILE A 175 -1.43 -6.94 11.20
C ILE A 175 -2.21 -8.26 11.25
N LYS A 176 -3.15 -8.49 10.33
CA LYS A 176 -3.82 -9.79 10.19
C LYS A 176 -2.84 -10.91 9.84
N ALA A 177 -1.95 -10.66 8.88
CA ALA A 177 -0.93 -11.64 8.51
C ALA A 177 0.02 -11.93 9.69
N ARG A 178 0.51 -10.88 10.36
CA ARG A 178 1.35 -11.02 11.56
C ARG A 178 0.63 -11.75 12.69
N ARG A 179 -0.68 -11.52 12.89
CA ARG A 179 -1.48 -12.22 13.91
C ARG A 179 -1.62 -13.72 13.63
N LEU A 180 -1.60 -14.10 12.35
CA LEU A 180 -1.50 -15.49 11.91
C LEU A 180 -0.05 -16.03 11.85
N GLY A 181 0.93 -15.28 12.36
CA GLY A 181 2.35 -15.65 12.35
C GLY A 181 3.08 -15.44 11.03
N ASP A 182 2.45 -14.81 10.02
CA ASP A 182 3.05 -14.54 8.73
C ASP A 182 3.66 -13.13 8.67
N TYR A 183 4.97 -13.05 8.92
CA TYR A 183 5.78 -11.83 8.83
C TYR A 183 6.43 -11.63 7.45
N THR A 184 6.18 -12.53 6.49
CA THR A 184 6.74 -12.41 5.13
C THR A 184 5.95 -11.43 4.24
N VAL A 185 4.82 -10.96 4.75
CA VAL A 185 3.91 -10.08 4.06
C VAL A 185 4.43 -8.63 4.08
N GLY A 186 4.98 -8.19 2.95
CA GLY A 186 5.34 -6.79 2.71
C GLY A 186 4.16 -5.91 2.25
N ASN A 187 4.41 -4.62 2.04
CA ASN A 187 3.44 -3.65 1.50
C ASN A 187 3.08 -3.99 0.05
N ILE A 188 1.77 -4.04 -0.27
CA ILE A 188 1.29 -4.35 -1.63
C ILE A 188 0.93 -3.06 -2.39
N ASP A 189 0.41 -2.07 -1.68
CA ASP A 189 0.08 -0.80 -2.32
C ASP A 189 1.38 -0.06 -2.75
N PRO A 190 1.52 0.31 -4.03
CA PRO A 190 2.73 0.92 -4.56
C PRO A 190 3.19 2.17 -3.80
N LEU A 191 2.26 2.93 -3.25
CA LEU A 191 2.56 4.15 -2.49
C LEU A 191 3.40 3.85 -1.24
N PHE A 192 3.13 2.73 -0.57
CA PHE A 192 3.81 2.37 0.68
C PHE A 192 4.95 1.37 0.45
N ALA A 193 5.02 0.74 -0.73
CA ALA A 193 6.09 -0.17 -1.12
C ALA A 193 7.44 0.56 -1.34
N GLU A 194 7.43 1.81 -1.79
CA GLU A 194 8.65 2.59 -2.04
C GLU A 194 9.16 3.33 -0.79
N VAL A 195 8.27 3.82 0.07
CA VAL A 195 8.63 4.82 1.10
C VAL A 195 9.17 4.21 2.40
N LEU A 196 8.85 2.95 2.71
CA LEU A 196 9.21 2.33 4.01
C LEU A 196 10.38 1.35 3.97
N GLY A 197 11.13 1.27 2.85
CA GLY A 197 12.43 0.60 2.84
C GLY A 197 12.45 -0.90 3.18
N TYR A 198 11.30 -1.56 3.33
CA TYR A 198 11.20 -2.96 2.96
C TYR A 198 11.12 -2.96 1.45
N GLY A 199 12.30 -3.09 0.84
CA GLY A 199 12.55 -2.79 -0.55
C GLY A 199 11.33 -3.03 -1.45
N SER A 200 11.17 -2.17 -2.45
CA SER A 200 11.80 -2.56 -3.71
C SER A 200 12.98 -3.52 -3.42
N SER A 201 12.66 -4.80 -3.30
CA SER A 201 13.45 -5.72 -4.08
C SER A 201 13.29 -5.17 -5.49
N GLY A 202 14.21 -4.24 -5.83
CA GLY A 202 14.89 -4.39 -7.07
C GLY A 202 15.14 -5.88 -7.16
N ARG A 203 14.30 -6.55 -7.94
CA ARG A 203 14.74 -7.75 -8.61
C ARG A 203 15.85 -7.22 -9.49
N ASN A 204 17.03 -7.02 -8.88
CA ASN A 204 18.27 -7.40 -9.52
C ASN A 204 18.02 -8.82 -9.95
N SER A 205 17.53 -8.89 -11.18
CA SER A 205 17.48 -10.04 -12.04
C SER A 205 18.92 -10.50 -12.22
N ASP A 206 19.42 -11.17 -11.20
CA ASP A 206 20.58 -12.05 -11.32
C ASP A 206 20.41 -13.22 -10.35
N SER A 207 19.37 -14.00 -10.60
CA SER A 207 19.38 -15.43 -10.34
C SER A 207 18.47 -16.06 -11.39
N GLY A 208 19.03 -17.01 -12.14
CA GLY A 208 18.59 -17.39 -13.47
C GLY A 208 17.09 -17.67 -13.58
N GLN A 209 16.50 -17.13 -14.64
CA GLN A 209 15.18 -17.52 -15.11
C GLN A 209 15.14 -19.03 -15.31
N SER A 210 14.52 -19.77 -14.39
CA SER A 210 13.96 -21.05 -14.76
C SER A 210 12.70 -20.76 -15.57
N GLN A 211 12.86 -20.60 -16.89
CA GLN A 211 11.75 -20.42 -17.85
C GLN A 211 10.91 -21.69 -18.04
N ILE A 212 11.07 -22.73 -17.20
CA ILE A 212 10.42 -24.01 -17.40
C ILE A 212 8.90 -23.82 -17.40
N LYS A 213 8.27 -24.21 -18.51
CA LYS A 213 6.82 -24.16 -18.65
C LYS A 213 6.16 -25.25 -17.83
N LEU A 214 4.88 -25.07 -17.49
CA LEU A 214 4.14 -26.06 -16.71
C LEU A 214 4.10 -27.45 -17.37
N SER A 215 3.97 -27.52 -18.70
CA SER A 215 4.02 -28.79 -19.45
C SER A 215 5.36 -29.51 -19.29
N GLU A 216 6.46 -28.78 -19.41
CA GLU A 216 7.81 -29.31 -19.24
C GLU A 216 8.09 -29.69 -17.78
N LEU A 217 7.66 -28.86 -16.82
CA LEU A 217 7.78 -29.15 -15.40
C LEU A 217 6.99 -30.40 -15.01
N SER A 218 5.77 -30.54 -15.52
CA SER A 218 4.94 -31.71 -15.30
C SER A 218 5.60 -32.97 -15.85
N GLY A 219 6.18 -32.91 -17.05
CA GLY A 219 6.95 -34.01 -17.63
C GLY A 219 8.10 -34.45 -16.73
N LYS A 220 8.96 -33.51 -16.30
CA LYS A 220 10.08 -33.82 -15.39
C LYS A 220 9.62 -34.37 -14.04
N PHE A 221 8.52 -33.84 -13.49
CA PHE A 221 7.95 -34.34 -12.24
C PHE A 221 7.44 -35.79 -12.38
N ILE A 222 6.74 -36.10 -13.47
CA ILE A 222 6.25 -37.46 -13.75
C ILE A 222 7.41 -38.44 -13.88
N GLU A 223 8.45 -38.08 -14.64
CA GLU A 223 9.66 -38.89 -14.80
C GLU A 223 10.35 -39.15 -13.45
N ALA A 224 10.49 -38.11 -12.62
CA ALA A 224 11.08 -38.24 -11.30
C ALA A 224 10.28 -39.16 -10.37
N GLN A 225 8.94 -39.05 -10.34
CA GLN A 225 8.10 -39.91 -9.50
C GLN A 225 8.14 -41.38 -9.92
N ILE A 226 8.28 -41.67 -11.23
CA ILE A 226 8.43 -43.03 -11.75
C ILE A 226 9.83 -43.57 -11.44
N ARG A 227 10.88 -42.78 -11.70
CA ARG A 227 12.28 -43.14 -11.45
C ARG A 227 12.52 -43.45 -9.97
N ASP A 228 11.95 -42.66 -9.08
CA ASP A 228 12.05 -42.84 -7.63
C ASP A 228 11.17 -44.00 -7.10
N GLY A 229 10.45 -44.73 -7.98
CA GLY A 229 9.56 -45.84 -7.61
C GLY A 229 8.28 -45.44 -6.88
N LYS A 230 8.04 -44.15 -6.67
CA LYS A 230 6.90 -43.60 -5.93
C LYS A 230 5.59 -43.76 -6.71
N TRP A 231 5.65 -43.66 -8.04
CA TRP A 231 4.48 -43.84 -8.90
C TRP A 231 4.57 -45.14 -9.69
N GLN A 232 3.70 -46.08 -9.32
CA GLN A 232 3.42 -47.30 -10.08
C GLN A 232 2.50 -46.99 -11.29
N PRO A 233 2.33 -47.93 -12.25
CA PRO A 233 1.54 -47.68 -13.47
C PRO A 233 0.12 -47.13 -13.22
N ILE A 234 -0.53 -47.61 -12.15
CA ILE A 234 -1.85 -47.14 -11.71
C ILE A 234 -1.79 -45.70 -11.18
N SER A 235 -0.81 -45.37 -10.35
CA SER A 235 -0.59 -44.01 -9.82
C SER A 235 -0.33 -43.01 -10.94
N LYS A 236 0.45 -43.39 -11.96
CA LYS A 236 0.66 -42.59 -13.18
C LYS A 236 -0.66 -42.34 -13.91
N ARG A 237 -1.43 -43.39 -14.19
CA ARG A 237 -2.72 -43.30 -14.89
C ARG A 237 -3.71 -42.38 -14.19
N ASN A 238 -3.68 -42.34 -12.86
CA ASN A 238 -4.59 -41.53 -12.05
C ASN A 238 -4.13 -40.08 -11.84
N ASN A 239 -2.82 -39.82 -11.82
CA ASN A 239 -2.28 -38.50 -11.47
C ASN A 239 -1.94 -37.64 -12.69
N VAL A 240 -1.53 -38.24 -13.80
CA VAL A 240 -1.21 -37.47 -15.04
C VAL A 240 -2.40 -36.66 -15.55
N PRO A 241 -3.64 -37.19 -15.64
CA PRO A 241 -4.79 -36.40 -16.09
C PRO A 241 -5.09 -35.19 -15.19
N LYS A 242 -4.76 -35.26 -13.89
CA LYS A 242 -4.95 -34.15 -12.95
C LYS A 242 -3.99 -32.99 -13.23
N LEU A 243 -2.74 -33.32 -13.56
CA LEU A 243 -1.72 -32.33 -13.97
C LEU A 243 -2.05 -31.73 -15.33
N ASN A 244 -2.47 -32.54 -16.31
CA ASN A 244 -2.86 -32.05 -17.62
C ASN A 244 -4.05 -31.11 -17.54
N LYS A 245 -5.07 -31.43 -16.73
CA LYS A 245 -6.24 -30.57 -16.57
C LYS A 245 -5.89 -29.23 -15.90
N PHE A 246 -4.93 -29.24 -14.96
CA PHE A 246 -4.39 -28.01 -14.39
C PHE A 246 -3.71 -27.14 -15.45
N ILE A 247 -2.86 -27.72 -16.30
CA ILE A 247 -2.18 -26.99 -17.39
C ILE A 247 -3.20 -26.48 -18.42
N GLU A 248 -4.22 -27.27 -18.75
CA GLU A 248 -5.28 -26.87 -19.69
C GLU A 248 -6.04 -25.64 -19.18
N MET A 249 -6.34 -25.58 -17.88
CA MET A 249 -7.12 -24.49 -17.27
C MET A 249 -6.29 -23.25 -16.96
N VAL A 250 -5.05 -23.41 -16.48
CA VAL A 250 -4.16 -22.29 -16.11
C VAL A 250 -3.37 -21.77 -17.32
N GLY A 251 -3.21 -22.60 -18.36
CA GLY A 251 -2.39 -22.33 -19.54
C GLY A 251 -0.95 -22.80 -19.36
N ASP A 252 -0.27 -23.08 -20.47
CA ASP A 252 1.14 -23.52 -20.49
C ASP A 252 2.11 -22.34 -20.33
N ILE A 253 2.02 -21.66 -19.18
CA ILE A 253 2.85 -20.53 -18.80
C ILE A 253 4.11 -21.00 -18.04
N PRO A 254 5.13 -20.14 -17.86
CA PRO A 254 6.26 -20.44 -16.96
C PRO A 254 5.76 -20.78 -15.56
N ALA A 255 6.34 -21.81 -14.94
CA ALA A 255 5.90 -22.30 -13.63
C ALA A 255 6.02 -21.24 -12.52
N ASP A 256 6.99 -20.33 -12.63
CA ASP A 256 7.21 -19.19 -11.73
C ASP A 256 6.19 -18.06 -11.90
N ASN A 257 5.41 -18.06 -12.99
CA ASN A 257 4.38 -17.05 -13.24
C ASN A 257 2.99 -17.47 -12.75
N VAL A 258 2.83 -18.68 -12.19
CA VAL A 258 1.56 -19.10 -11.63
C VAL A 258 1.27 -18.33 -10.35
N THR A 259 0.20 -17.54 -10.39
CA THR A 259 -0.20 -16.71 -9.25
C THR A 259 -1.28 -17.39 -8.40
N ARG A 260 -1.42 -16.92 -7.16
CA ARG A 260 -2.46 -17.40 -6.22
C ARG A 260 -3.89 -17.15 -6.74
N ASN A 261 -4.09 -16.13 -7.57
CA ASN A 261 -5.38 -15.87 -8.22
C ASN A 261 -5.70 -16.93 -9.26
N MET A 262 -4.73 -17.31 -10.10
CA MET A 262 -4.91 -18.39 -11.08
C MET A 262 -5.25 -19.74 -10.42
N ILE A 263 -4.74 -19.99 -9.21
CA ILE A 263 -5.11 -21.18 -8.43
C ILE A 263 -6.56 -21.10 -7.89
N ARG A 264 -7.04 -19.90 -7.54
CA ARG A 264 -8.45 -19.70 -7.15
C ARG A 264 -9.36 -19.87 -8.36
N ASP A 265 -9.02 -19.27 -9.49
CA ASP A 265 -9.77 -19.41 -10.74
C ASP A 265 -9.81 -20.88 -11.18
N TYR A 266 -8.69 -21.61 -11.03
CA TYR A 266 -8.64 -23.06 -11.24
C TYR A 266 -9.57 -23.83 -10.29
N ARG A 267 -9.58 -23.48 -8.99
CA ARG A 267 -10.47 -24.13 -8.01
C ARG A 267 -11.93 -23.91 -8.37
N ASP A 268 -12.29 -22.66 -8.63
CA ASP A 268 -13.67 -22.25 -8.89
C ASP A 268 -14.15 -22.88 -10.22
N ALA A 269 -13.28 -22.96 -11.24
CA ALA A 269 -13.56 -23.72 -12.47
C ALA A 269 -13.74 -25.23 -12.25
N LEU A 270 -13.10 -25.85 -11.26
CA LEU A 270 -13.35 -27.25 -10.91
C LEU A 270 -14.68 -27.43 -10.17
N ASP A 271 -15.05 -26.46 -9.34
CA ASP A 271 -16.31 -26.44 -8.60
C ASP A 271 -17.50 -26.26 -9.56
N ASP A 272 -17.38 -25.34 -10.52
CA ASP A 272 -18.35 -25.10 -11.59
C ASP A 272 -18.55 -26.33 -12.50
N MET A 273 -17.53 -27.19 -12.61
CA MET A 273 -17.64 -28.49 -13.30
C MET A 273 -18.36 -29.57 -12.47
N GLY A 274 -18.87 -29.24 -11.28
CA GLY A 274 -19.62 -30.12 -10.40
C GLY A 274 -18.77 -31.22 -9.74
N LEU A 275 -17.46 -31.00 -9.60
CA LEU A 275 -16.57 -31.96 -8.95
C LEU A 275 -16.73 -31.89 -7.42
N LYS A 276 -16.80 -33.06 -6.77
CA LYS A 276 -16.85 -33.13 -5.30
C LYS A 276 -15.61 -32.49 -4.67
N SER A 277 -15.77 -31.83 -3.51
CA SER A 277 -14.70 -31.21 -2.71
C SER A 277 -13.52 -32.17 -2.48
N SER A 278 -13.79 -33.44 -2.15
CA SER A 278 -12.77 -34.48 -2.01
C SER A 278 -11.95 -34.73 -3.29
N THR A 279 -12.57 -34.62 -4.46
CA THR A 279 -11.92 -34.79 -5.77
C THR A 279 -11.09 -33.56 -6.15
N ILE A 280 -11.59 -32.36 -5.85
CA ILE A 280 -10.83 -31.10 -5.98
C ILE A 280 -9.59 -31.16 -5.09
N GLY A 281 -9.75 -31.62 -3.84
CA GLY A 281 -8.66 -31.78 -2.89
C GLY A 281 -7.58 -32.75 -3.37
N GLN A 282 -7.98 -33.87 -3.99
CA GLN A 282 -7.02 -34.80 -4.61
C GLN A 282 -6.27 -34.17 -5.79
N ARG A 283 -6.91 -33.31 -6.60
CA ARG A 283 -6.23 -32.59 -7.70
C ARG A 283 -5.23 -31.58 -7.13
N PHE A 284 -5.63 -30.82 -6.11
CA PHE A 284 -4.77 -29.85 -5.42
C PHE A 284 -3.56 -30.51 -4.79
N LYS A 285 -3.71 -31.68 -4.15
CA LYS A 285 -2.60 -32.45 -3.57
C LYS A 285 -1.53 -32.81 -4.60
N VAL A 286 -1.92 -33.22 -5.81
CA VAL A 286 -0.98 -33.63 -6.85
C VAL A 286 -0.22 -32.42 -7.43
N VAL A 287 -0.91 -31.31 -7.67
CA VAL A 287 -0.28 -30.07 -8.17
C VAL A 287 0.62 -29.45 -7.08
N ALA A 288 0.19 -29.46 -5.82
CA ALA A 288 1.00 -29.03 -4.68
C ALA A 288 2.28 -29.87 -4.54
N ALA A 289 2.19 -31.20 -4.73
CA ALA A 289 3.35 -32.08 -4.70
C ALA A 289 4.33 -31.77 -5.84
N MET A 290 3.84 -31.44 -7.04
CA MET A 290 4.67 -31.00 -8.16
C MET A 290 5.46 -29.73 -7.83
N TYR A 291 4.81 -28.71 -7.26
CA TYR A 291 5.46 -27.45 -6.89
C TYR A 291 6.45 -27.59 -5.72
N ASN A 292 6.11 -28.39 -4.70
CA ASN A 292 7.04 -28.68 -3.60
C ASN A 292 8.30 -29.40 -4.11
N TRP A 293 8.12 -30.35 -5.02
CA TRP A 293 9.25 -31.03 -5.68
C TRP A 293 10.05 -30.06 -6.55
N ALA A 294 9.37 -29.25 -7.38
CA ALA A 294 10.01 -28.28 -8.27
C ALA A 294 10.90 -27.28 -7.51
N LYS A 295 10.42 -26.76 -6.38
CA LYS A 295 11.19 -25.87 -5.51
C LYS A 295 12.42 -26.55 -4.92
N ARG A 296 12.29 -27.81 -4.49
CA ARG A 296 13.40 -28.59 -3.92
C ARG A 296 14.49 -28.91 -4.94
N GLU A 297 14.11 -29.21 -6.18
CA GLU A 297 15.04 -29.50 -7.26
C GLU A 297 15.54 -28.23 -7.99
N GLY A 298 15.10 -27.04 -7.58
CA GLY A 298 15.51 -25.76 -8.16
C GLY A 298 14.86 -25.41 -9.50
N TYR A 299 13.79 -26.11 -9.91
CA TYR A 299 13.05 -25.81 -11.14
C TYR A 299 12.13 -24.59 -11.02
N THR A 300 11.72 -24.22 -9.81
CA THR A 300 10.89 -23.03 -9.55
C THR A 300 11.47 -22.18 -8.43
N SER A 301 11.43 -20.86 -8.62
CA SER A 301 11.85 -19.88 -7.64
C SER A 301 10.73 -19.55 -6.66
N ILE A 302 9.47 -19.76 -7.05
CA ILE A 302 8.30 -19.48 -6.21
C ILE A 302 8.00 -20.60 -5.22
N ASP A 303 7.41 -20.23 -4.07
CA ASP A 303 6.83 -21.20 -3.15
C ASP A 303 5.52 -21.77 -3.71
N ASN A 304 5.09 -22.91 -3.17
CA ASN A 304 3.90 -23.63 -3.63
C ASN A 304 2.65 -22.73 -3.65
N PRO A 305 2.13 -22.38 -4.85
CA PRO A 305 1.05 -21.41 -4.98
C PRO A 305 -0.30 -21.93 -4.46
N LEU A 306 -0.41 -23.24 -4.20
CA LEU A 306 -1.60 -23.91 -3.68
C LEU A 306 -1.62 -24.02 -2.15
N LYS A 307 -0.55 -23.58 -1.45
CA LYS A 307 -0.46 -23.68 0.02
C LYS A 307 -1.63 -22.93 0.68
N GLY A 308 -2.44 -23.63 1.47
CA GLY A 308 -3.60 -23.05 2.17
C GLY A 308 -4.79 -22.71 1.27
N LEU A 309 -4.89 -23.30 0.07
CA LEU A 309 -6.02 -23.13 -0.85
C LEU A 309 -6.81 -24.42 -1.11
N ALA A 310 -6.60 -25.47 -0.30
CA ALA A 310 -7.36 -26.72 -0.40
C ALA A 310 -8.88 -26.47 -0.25
N PRO A 311 -9.74 -27.39 -0.73
CA PRO A 311 -11.19 -27.18 -0.76
C PRO A 311 -11.74 -26.88 0.63
N ARG A 312 -12.84 -26.11 0.68
CA ARG A 312 -13.63 -25.96 1.92
C ARG A 312 -14.08 -27.36 2.32
N ASP A 313 -13.77 -27.78 3.55
CA ASP A 313 -14.33 -29.01 4.07
C ASP A 313 -15.86 -28.86 4.05
N ASP A 314 -16.54 -29.83 3.45
CA ASP A 314 -18.00 -29.87 3.42
C ASP A 314 -18.47 -29.93 4.87
N CYS A 315 -19.10 -28.85 5.36
CA CYS A 315 -19.81 -28.86 6.64
C CYS A 315 -20.91 -29.94 6.55
N PHE A 316 -20.72 -31.04 7.27
CA PHE A 316 -21.80 -31.89 7.77
C PHE A 316 -22.11 -31.49 9.21
#